data_AF-A0AAF0Y1E1-F1
#
_entry.id   AF-A0AAF0Y1E1-F1
#
_cell.length_a   1.000
_cell.length_b   1.000
_cell.length_c   1.000
_cell.angle_alpha   90.00
_cell.angle_beta   90.00
_cell.angle_gamma   90.00
#
_symmetry.space_group_name_H-M   'P 1'
#
loop_
_entity.id
_entity.type
_entity.pdbx_description
1 polymer ?
#
loop_
_entity_poly.entity_id
_entity_poly.type
_entity_poly.pdbx_seq_one_letter_code
_entity_poly.pdbx_strand_id
1 'polypeptide(L)'
;MEINRGTQTELDESKDGESTKVEESKEIEKEKIQNESESENEKKIQKENNFEDNKDINNNNEDNNDDIAAVIITEATDDDSDGLQLETVHKAATRIISAEESLEHPVTWAPDVDYEVRAVVSAGDKKWRAAVEHVSGSTAPADGNDVAAAYWKAVSDDSTSDDDQWVAVSDPSTPESAEVVEAPAPASQNTDDDFEFVPASPHPEPKYFGEQPQSAPQSAPQTPVAERSPLLPQIWRRNVHYDAGDIVRYSGSQYEATTSHSGDDAPSRSTAWKRLGALSGESNADIAHEESHHSRTPSIIHDELLGRHRYRTSGVGVLPYSDNVEDEVVRQVALANFYQQYGYFRETWLVAARGRTNGYVTAQLQGEVLPAVRWHLVEGGAFPLDAIPAGYDVDADGRKRTLYAARFFLSGGVQVGKAGRHLAERSSVAFKGQEVPSAAFEVLCGSSAAVQWIPSRPGYGANTGGFKPVEGGRERDGRAILVVRAELESQGVIPGKLIVTDEHANIAQDGRDVTASSFEILTYSKA
;
A
#
# COMPACT_ATOMS: atom_id res chain seq x y z
N MET A 1 69.77 -63.49 -12.88
CA MET A 1 69.57 -63.80 -14.29
C MET A 1 68.11 -64.12 -14.47
N GLU A 2 67.48 -63.39 -15.40
CA GLU A 2 66.06 -63.34 -15.71
C GLU A 2 65.46 -64.70 -16.10
N ILE A 3 64.13 -64.84 -16.02
CA ILE A 3 63.25 -64.96 -17.21
C ILE A 3 61.77 -65.01 -16.81
N ASN A 4 61.03 -64.07 -17.41
CA ASN A 4 59.65 -63.99 -17.90
C ASN A 4 58.40 -64.43 -17.11
N ARG A 5 57.56 -63.40 -16.94
CA ARG A 5 56.09 -63.38 -16.90
C ARG A 5 55.47 -63.94 -18.20
N GLY A 6 54.39 -64.69 -18.04
CA GLY A 6 53.36 -64.93 -19.05
C GLY A 6 51.99 -64.77 -18.38
N THR A 7 51.27 -63.73 -18.78
CA THR A 7 49.88 -63.42 -18.40
C THR A 7 48.91 -64.18 -19.30
N GLN A 8 47.87 -64.76 -18.70
CA GLN A 8 46.74 -65.35 -19.40
C GLN A 8 45.45 -64.63 -18.99
N THR A 9 44.67 -64.35 -20.03
CA THR A 9 43.49 -63.51 -20.15
C THR A 9 42.20 -64.32 -19.92
N GLU A 10 41.07 -63.58 -19.80
CA GLU A 10 39.66 -63.99 -19.97
C GLU A 10 38.93 -64.65 -18.78
N LEU A 11 38.08 -63.86 -18.12
CA LEU A 11 36.60 -63.98 -18.13
C LEU A 11 36.00 -63.05 -17.06
N ASP A 12 35.39 -61.93 -17.46
CA ASP A 12 34.24 -61.32 -16.77
C ASP A 12 33.77 -60.06 -17.52
N GLU A 13 32.77 -60.21 -18.40
CA GLU A 13 31.93 -59.11 -18.90
C GLU A 13 30.47 -59.58 -18.91
N SER A 14 29.61 -59.03 -18.04
CA SER A 14 28.18 -58.76 -18.28
C SER A 14 27.43 -58.39 -16.99
N LYS A 15 27.53 -57.15 -16.49
CA LYS A 15 26.61 -56.63 -15.45
C LYS A 15 26.25 -55.14 -15.50
N ASP A 16 26.45 -54.42 -16.60
CA ASP A 16 26.17 -52.97 -16.65
C ASP A 16 24.95 -52.55 -17.51
N GLY A 17 24.04 -53.48 -17.81
CA GLY A 17 22.90 -53.21 -18.70
C GLY A 17 21.60 -52.73 -18.03
N GLU A 18 21.51 -52.71 -16.70
CA GLU A 18 20.22 -52.55 -15.99
C GLU A 18 20.03 -51.18 -15.30
N SER A 19 21.10 -50.40 -15.12
CA SER A 19 21.02 -49.10 -14.44
C SER A 19 20.50 -47.96 -15.33
N THR A 20 20.80 -47.99 -16.63
CA THR A 20 20.45 -46.88 -17.55
C THR A 20 18.96 -46.82 -17.92
N LYS A 21 18.26 -47.96 -17.92
CA LYS A 21 16.80 -47.99 -18.21
C LYS A 21 15.94 -47.40 -17.09
N VAL A 22 16.44 -47.41 -15.84
CA VAL A 22 15.70 -46.87 -14.68
C VAL A 22 15.78 -45.34 -14.63
N GLU A 23 16.90 -44.76 -15.07
CA GLU A 23 17.04 -43.29 -15.16
C GLU A 23 16.22 -42.72 -16.31
N GLU A 24 16.25 -43.35 -17.49
CA GLU A 24 15.49 -42.90 -18.66
C GLU A 24 13.97 -42.95 -18.42
N SER A 25 13.49 -43.93 -17.65
CA SER A 25 12.06 -44.03 -17.28
C SER A 25 11.62 -42.93 -16.30
N LYS A 26 12.50 -42.47 -15.42
CA LYS A 26 12.19 -41.39 -14.46
C LYS A 26 12.16 -40.02 -15.12
N GLU A 27 12.94 -39.83 -16.18
CA GLU A 27 12.97 -38.56 -16.92
C GLU A 27 11.70 -38.39 -17.78
N ILE A 28 11.24 -39.47 -18.41
CA ILE A 28 9.97 -39.49 -19.16
C ILE A 28 8.75 -39.22 -18.25
N GLU A 29 8.76 -39.74 -17.02
CA GLU A 29 7.67 -39.51 -16.06
C GLU A 29 7.63 -38.07 -15.56
N LYS A 30 8.80 -37.42 -15.41
CA LYS A 30 8.88 -35.99 -15.06
C LYS A 30 8.37 -35.08 -16.18
N GLU A 31 8.75 -35.34 -17.43
CA GLU A 31 8.23 -34.56 -18.56
C GLU A 31 6.71 -34.71 -18.72
N LYS A 32 6.17 -35.90 -18.44
CA LYS A 32 4.72 -36.13 -18.50
C LYS A 32 3.95 -35.31 -17.46
N ILE A 33 4.44 -35.27 -16.21
CA ILE A 33 3.82 -34.48 -15.13
C ILE A 33 3.88 -32.98 -15.45
N GLN A 34 5.00 -32.50 -16.01
CA GLN A 34 5.14 -31.10 -16.38
C GLN A 34 4.16 -30.70 -17.50
N ASN A 35 4.04 -31.53 -18.55
CA ASN A 35 3.11 -31.27 -19.66
C ASN A 35 1.63 -31.32 -19.23
N GLU A 36 1.26 -32.20 -18.29
CA GLU A 36 -0.09 -32.23 -17.73
C GLU A 36 -0.40 -30.96 -16.92
N SER A 37 0.58 -30.44 -16.15
CA SER A 37 0.41 -29.21 -15.38
C SER A 37 0.26 -27.96 -16.24
N GLU A 38 0.98 -27.88 -17.36
CA GLU A 38 0.87 -26.77 -18.33
C GLU A 38 -0.48 -26.81 -19.06
N SER A 39 -0.98 -28.00 -19.41
CA SER A 39 -2.29 -28.18 -20.04
C SER A 39 -3.45 -27.77 -19.12
N GLU A 40 -3.37 -28.06 -17.82
CA GLU A 40 -4.39 -27.62 -16.86
C GLU A 40 -4.39 -26.10 -16.67
N ASN A 41 -3.21 -25.48 -16.68
CA ASN A 41 -3.08 -24.03 -16.55
C ASN A 41 -3.63 -23.29 -17.78
N GLU A 42 -3.39 -23.79 -19.00
CA GLU A 42 -3.98 -23.24 -20.22
C GLU A 42 -5.51 -23.36 -20.25
N LYS A 43 -6.08 -24.49 -19.77
CA LYS A 43 -7.53 -24.66 -19.65
C LYS A 43 -8.15 -23.70 -18.63
N LYS A 44 -7.42 -23.36 -17.56
CA LYS A 44 -7.87 -22.39 -16.56
C LYS A 44 -7.92 -20.97 -17.14
N ILE A 45 -6.89 -20.57 -17.88
CA ILE A 45 -6.83 -19.27 -18.57
C ILE A 45 -7.93 -19.14 -19.64
N GLN A 46 -8.19 -20.18 -20.42
CA GLN A 46 -9.29 -20.16 -21.41
C GLN A 46 -10.67 -20.06 -20.76
N LYS A 47 -10.85 -20.64 -19.57
CA LYS A 47 -12.12 -20.56 -18.83
C LYS A 47 -12.36 -19.17 -18.22
N GLU A 48 -11.30 -18.49 -17.79
CA GLU A 48 -11.37 -17.12 -17.29
C GLU A 48 -11.65 -16.11 -18.41
N ASN A 49 -11.01 -16.26 -19.58
CA ASN A 49 -11.27 -15.38 -20.73
C ASN A 49 -12.70 -15.52 -21.29
N ASN A 50 -13.29 -16.71 -21.28
CA ASN A 50 -14.69 -16.91 -21.68
C ASN A 50 -15.72 -16.34 -20.68
N PHE A 51 -15.29 -15.92 -19.48
CA PHE A 51 -16.18 -15.31 -18.49
C PHE A 51 -16.33 -13.79 -18.71
N GLU A 52 -15.35 -13.13 -19.35
CA GLU A 52 -15.40 -11.69 -19.63
C GLU A 52 -16.30 -11.36 -20.84
N ASP A 53 -16.36 -12.22 -21.86
CA ASP A 53 -17.19 -12.01 -23.06
C ASP A 53 -18.71 -12.15 -22.81
N ASN A 54 -19.12 -12.61 -21.62
CA ASN A 54 -20.53 -12.82 -21.28
C ASN A 54 -21.14 -11.70 -20.40
N LYS A 55 -20.40 -10.61 -20.16
CA LYS A 55 -20.84 -9.50 -19.30
C LYS A 55 -21.66 -8.43 -20.04
N ASP A 56 -21.71 -8.46 -21.37
CA ASP A 56 -22.38 -7.45 -22.20
C ASP A 56 -23.91 -7.63 -22.36
N ILE A 57 -24.55 -8.56 -21.62
CA ILE A 57 -25.99 -8.86 -21.79
C ILE A 57 -26.89 -8.33 -20.66
N ASN A 58 -26.36 -7.68 -19.60
CA ASN A 58 -27.19 -7.33 -18.44
C ASN A 58 -27.02 -5.90 -17.86
N ASN A 59 -26.84 -4.89 -18.71
CA ASN A 59 -26.84 -3.47 -18.30
C ASN A 59 -28.23 -2.84 -18.43
N ASN A 60 -29.10 -3.04 -17.43
CA ASN A 60 -30.38 -2.31 -17.32
C ASN A 60 -30.77 -1.94 -15.87
N ASN A 61 -29.82 -1.88 -14.92
CA ASN A 61 -30.16 -1.63 -13.51
C ASN A 61 -29.17 -0.73 -12.74
N GLU A 62 -28.29 0.03 -13.42
CA GLU A 62 -27.31 0.90 -12.73
C GLU A 62 -27.83 2.30 -12.37
N ASP A 63 -29.04 2.69 -12.78
CA ASP A 63 -29.52 4.08 -12.59
C ASP A 63 -30.07 4.42 -11.19
N ASN A 64 -30.10 3.49 -10.23
CA ASN A 64 -30.79 3.72 -8.94
C ASN A 64 -29.88 3.94 -7.70
N ASN A 65 -28.56 3.80 -7.83
CA ASN A 65 -27.65 3.95 -6.68
C ASN A 65 -26.95 5.32 -6.59
N ASP A 66 -26.94 6.09 -7.67
CA ASP A 66 -26.33 7.44 -7.67
C ASP A 66 -27.22 8.49 -6.99
N ASP A 67 -28.53 8.25 -6.88
CA ASP A 67 -29.47 9.18 -6.26
C ASP A 67 -29.41 9.21 -4.73
N ILE A 68 -28.97 8.12 -4.07
CA ILE A 68 -28.98 8.05 -2.59
C ILE A 68 -27.86 8.92 -1.98
N ALA A 69 -26.70 8.99 -2.62
CA ALA A 69 -25.61 9.87 -2.17
C ALA A 69 -25.90 11.35 -2.42
N ALA A 70 -26.66 11.67 -3.47
CA ALA A 70 -27.06 13.04 -3.80
C ALA A 70 -28.15 13.58 -2.85
N VAL A 71 -29.08 12.73 -2.42
CA VAL A 71 -30.20 13.12 -1.54
C VAL A 71 -29.75 13.55 -0.15
N ILE A 72 -28.68 12.98 0.41
CA ILE A 72 -28.14 13.40 1.72
C ILE A 72 -27.54 14.81 1.67
N ILE A 73 -27.07 15.26 0.49
CA ILE A 73 -26.36 16.54 0.34
C ILE A 73 -27.32 17.67 -0.10
N THR A 74 -28.45 17.37 -0.75
CA THR A 74 -29.36 18.41 -1.26
C THR A 74 -30.42 18.91 -0.27
N GLU A 75 -30.71 18.20 0.83
CA GLU A 75 -31.65 18.70 1.85
C GLU A 75 -31.02 19.69 2.86
N ALA A 76 -29.74 20.05 2.71
CA ALA A 76 -29.00 20.88 3.66
C ALA A 76 -28.90 22.38 3.29
N THR A 77 -29.52 22.85 2.20
CA THR A 77 -29.21 24.19 1.65
C THR A 77 -30.29 25.28 1.79
N ASP A 78 -31.38 25.10 2.56
CA ASP A 78 -32.48 26.08 2.55
C ASP A 78 -33.11 26.47 3.91
N ASP A 79 -32.50 26.21 5.08
CA ASP A 79 -33.07 26.75 6.33
C ASP A 79 -32.03 27.09 7.42
N ASP A 80 -32.17 28.28 8.01
CA ASP A 80 -31.29 28.98 8.97
C ASP A 80 -31.16 28.27 10.35
N SER A 81 -30.87 26.97 10.38
CA SER A 81 -30.76 26.16 11.61
C SER A 81 -29.35 25.58 11.85
N ASP A 82 -28.34 26.46 11.78
CA ASP A 82 -26.89 26.19 11.88
C ASP A 82 -26.36 25.58 13.20
N GLY A 83 -27.22 25.04 14.07
CA GLY A 83 -26.81 24.56 15.41
C GLY A 83 -27.02 23.07 15.70
N LEU A 84 -27.98 22.41 15.04
CA LEU A 84 -28.49 21.11 15.49
C LEU A 84 -28.27 19.95 14.51
N GLN A 85 -28.00 20.24 13.24
CA GLN A 85 -27.83 19.18 12.23
C GLN A 85 -26.41 18.59 12.20
N LEU A 86 -25.38 19.36 12.57
CA LEU A 86 -24.00 18.87 12.63
C LEU A 86 -23.85 17.72 13.66
N GLU A 87 -24.59 17.75 14.76
CA GLU A 87 -24.58 16.69 15.78
C GLU A 87 -25.22 15.38 15.28
N THR A 88 -26.10 15.46 14.27
CA THR A 88 -26.76 14.30 13.65
C THR A 88 -25.87 13.63 12.62
N VAL A 89 -25.15 14.41 11.81
CA VAL A 89 -24.14 13.89 10.85
C VAL A 89 -22.91 13.32 11.58
N HIS A 90 -22.50 13.91 12.70
CA HIS A 90 -21.44 13.35 13.55
C HIS A 90 -21.85 12.03 14.25
N LYS A 91 -23.15 11.78 14.43
CA LYS A 91 -23.68 10.50 14.93
C LYS A 91 -23.86 9.44 13.84
N ALA A 92 -23.93 9.85 12.57
CA ALA A 92 -24.04 8.94 11.43
C ALA A 92 -22.68 8.42 10.93
N ALA A 93 -21.56 9.00 11.38
CA ALA A 93 -20.25 8.38 11.23
C ALA A 93 -20.20 7.16 12.15
N THR A 94 -20.22 5.96 11.57
CA THR A 94 -20.22 4.66 12.25
C THR A 94 -19.12 4.60 13.31
N ARG A 95 -19.49 4.81 14.58
CA ARG A 95 -18.56 4.70 15.71
C ARG A 95 -18.27 3.22 15.93
N ILE A 96 -17.02 2.79 15.76
CA ILE A 96 -16.62 1.43 16.17
C ILE A 96 -16.62 1.39 17.70
N ILE A 97 -17.33 0.44 18.30
CA ILE A 97 -17.30 0.21 19.76
C ILE A 97 -16.47 -1.05 20.02
N SER A 98 -15.34 -0.88 20.71
CA SER A 98 -14.43 -2.00 21.03
C SER A 98 -14.95 -2.86 22.16
N ALA A 99 -14.49 -4.12 22.20
CA ALA A 99 -14.83 -5.04 23.28
C ALA A 99 -14.39 -4.51 24.66
N GLU A 100 -13.20 -3.90 24.74
CA GLU A 100 -12.64 -3.35 25.98
C GLU A 100 -13.45 -2.16 26.51
N GLU A 101 -13.81 -1.21 25.65
CA GLU A 101 -14.60 -0.03 26.02
C GLU A 101 -15.98 -0.42 26.58
N SER A 102 -16.59 -1.46 26.00
CA SER A 102 -17.92 -1.93 26.34
C SER A 102 -18.01 -2.77 27.62
N LEU A 103 -16.90 -3.37 28.06
CA LEU A 103 -16.85 -4.23 29.25
C LEU A 103 -16.93 -3.42 30.55
N GLU A 104 -16.26 -2.27 30.60
CA GLU A 104 -16.28 -1.38 31.76
C GLU A 104 -17.59 -0.58 31.84
N HIS A 105 -18.12 -0.17 30.68
CA HIS A 105 -19.32 0.65 30.55
C HIS A 105 -20.19 0.19 29.38
N PRO A 106 -21.21 -0.66 29.61
CA PRO A 106 -22.11 -1.12 28.55
C PRO A 106 -22.74 0.06 27.83
N VAL A 107 -22.47 0.18 26.53
CA VAL A 107 -22.98 1.30 25.72
C VAL A 107 -24.43 1.01 25.32
N THR A 108 -25.29 2.02 25.28
CA THR A 108 -26.64 1.84 24.72
C THR A 108 -26.55 1.44 23.25
N TRP A 109 -27.26 0.39 22.85
CA TRP A 109 -27.31 -0.05 21.46
C TRP A 109 -27.78 1.08 20.55
N ALA A 110 -27.16 1.20 19.38
CA ALA A 110 -27.55 2.13 18.33
C ALA A 110 -27.56 1.42 16.97
N PRO A 111 -28.45 1.81 16.05
CA PRO A 111 -28.47 1.30 14.68
C PRO A 111 -27.25 1.81 13.89
N ASP A 112 -26.84 1.06 12.87
CA ASP A 112 -25.77 1.43 11.92
C ASP A 112 -24.41 1.70 12.60
N VAL A 113 -24.14 0.96 13.68
CA VAL A 113 -22.90 1.01 14.47
C VAL A 113 -22.12 -0.29 14.29
N ASP A 114 -20.82 -0.19 14.04
CA ASP A 114 -19.93 -1.34 13.92
C ASP A 114 -19.50 -1.84 15.31
N TYR A 115 -19.82 -3.09 15.61
CA TYR A 115 -19.55 -3.72 16.89
C TYR A 115 -18.51 -4.83 16.73
N GLU A 116 -17.40 -4.73 17.47
CA GLU A 116 -16.40 -5.79 17.53
C GLU A 116 -16.93 -7.05 18.23
N VAL A 117 -16.34 -8.21 17.93
CA VAL A 117 -16.63 -9.45 18.67
C VAL A 117 -16.46 -9.20 20.16
N ARG A 118 -17.46 -9.61 20.96
CA ARG A 118 -17.56 -9.41 22.42
C ARG A 118 -17.96 -8.02 22.90
N ALA A 119 -18.22 -7.05 22.01
CA ALA A 119 -18.78 -5.77 22.43
C ALA A 119 -20.11 -5.98 23.18
N VAL A 120 -20.26 -5.37 24.37
CA VAL A 120 -21.44 -5.47 25.22
C VAL A 120 -22.27 -4.20 25.15
N VAL A 121 -23.53 -4.34 24.74
CA VAL A 121 -24.47 -3.23 24.61
C VAL A 121 -25.70 -3.43 25.48
N SER A 122 -26.35 -2.33 25.86
CA SER A 122 -27.66 -2.33 26.51
C SER A 122 -28.75 -1.99 25.51
N ALA A 123 -29.74 -2.86 25.35
CA ALA A 123 -30.94 -2.61 24.55
C ALA A 123 -32.17 -2.83 25.44
N GLY A 124 -32.79 -1.74 25.88
CA GLY A 124 -33.82 -1.78 26.92
C GLY A 124 -33.23 -2.16 28.29
N ASP A 125 -33.85 -3.12 28.96
CA ASP A 125 -33.41 -3.69 30.24
C ASP A 125 -32.43 -4.86 30.09
N LYS A 126 -32.10 -5.25 28.86
CA LYS A 126 -31.23 -6.40 28.57
C LYS A 126 -29.87 -5.97 28.06
N LYS A 127 -28.87 -6.81 28.37
CA LYS A 127 -27.51 -6.70 27.82
C LYS A 127 -27.28 -7.76 26.75
N TRP A 128 -26.55 -7.37 25.72
CA TRP A 128 -26.24 -8.20 24.57
C TRP A 128 -24.75 -8.14 24.29
N ARG A 129 -24.16 -9.26 23.89
CA ARG A 129 -22.77 -9.38 23.49
C ARG A 129 -22.70 -9.73 22.01
N ALA A 130 -21.95 -8.96 21.22
CA ALA A 130 -21.74 -9.27 19.81
C ALA A 130 -21.00 -10.62 19.67
N ALA A 131 -21.59 -11.53 18.90
CA ALA A 131 -21.08 -12.87 18.69
C ALA A 131 -20.05 -12.94 17.56
N VAL A 132 -20.19 -12.05 16.58
CA VAL A 132 -19.26 -11.80 15.48
C VAL A 132 -19.17 -10.29 15.25
N GLU A 133 -18.13 -9.86 14.55
CA GLU A 133 -17.98 -8.46 14.13
C GLU A 133 -19.03 -8.14 13.06
N HIS A 134 -19.82 -7.08 13.27
CA HIS A 134 -20.90 -6.71 12.36
C HIS A 134 -21.37 -5.26 12.60
N VAL A 135 -21.98 -4.68 11.57
CA VAL A 135 -22.73 -3.42 11.68
C VAL A 135 -24.16 -3.74 12.14
N SER A 136 -24.63 -3.09 13.20
CA SER A 136 -26.00 -3.28 13.70
C SER A 136 -27.03 -2.82 12.67
N GLY A 137 -28.12 -3.58 12.54
CA GLY A 137 -29.26 -3.20 11.70
C GLY A 137 -30.11 -2.09 12.32
N SER A 138 -31.23 -1.76 11.67
CA SER A 138 -32.16 -0.70 12.12
C SER A 138 -32.98 -1.06 13.38
N THR A 139 -32.94 -2.30 13.83
CA THR A 139 -33.70 -2.79 15.00
C THR A 139 -32.78 -3.34 16.08
N ALA A 140 -33.06 -2.96 17.33
CA ALA A 140 -32.30 -3.44 18.48
C ALA A 140 -32.46 -4.96 18.67
N PRO A 141 -31.49 -5.65 19.29
CA PRO A 141 -31.55 -7.10 19.47
C PRO A 141 -32.70 -7.64 20.35
N ALA A 142 -33.67 -6.82 20.77
CA ALA A 142 -34.74 -7.19 21.68
C ALA A 142 -36.13 -7.42 21.04
N ASP A 143 -36.28 -7.29 19.71
CA ASP A 143 -37.60 -7.27 19.05
C ASP A 143 -38.04 -8.60 18.40
N GLY A 144 -37.39 -9.71 18.73
CA GLY A 144 -37.83 -11.05 18.29
C GLY A 144 -37.71 -11.31 16.78
N ASN A 145 -36.87 -10.54 16.07
CA ASN A 145 -36.57 -10.74 14.66
C ASN A 145 -35.31 -11.61 14.52
N ASP A 146 -35.44 -12.78 13.90
CA ASP A 146 -34.44 -13.86 13.86
C ASP A 146 -33.05 -13.44 13.33
N VAL A 147 -32.97 -12.36 12.56
CA VAL A 147 -31.71 -11.90 11.96
C VAL A 147 -30.74 -11.36 13.02
N ALA A 148 -31.23 -10.79 14.13
CA ALA A 148 -30.38 -10.29 15.21
C ALA A 148 -29.79 -11.41 16.09
N ALA A 149 -30.45 -12.57 16.16
CA ALA A 149 -30.03 -13.67 17.04
C ALA A 149 -28.72 -14.33 16.60
N ALA A 150 -28.37 -14.27 15.31
CA ALA A 150 -27.10 -14.79 14.79
C ALA A 150 -25.89 -13.93 15.21
N TYR A 151 -26.11 -12.63 15.41
CA TYR A 151 -25.05 -11.65 15.68
C TYR A 151 -24.94 -11.28 17.16
N TRP A 152 -25.98 -11.52 17.96
CA TRP A 152 -26.05 -11.10 19.36
C TRP A 152 -26.37 -12.26 20.29
N LYS A 153 -25.60 -12.38 21.38
CA LYS A 153 -25.86 -13.30 22.48
C LYS A 153 -26.32 -12.52 23.71
N ALA A 154 -27.47 -12.87 24.27
CA ALA A 154 -27.94 -12.26 25.52
C ALA A 154 -26.93 -12.53 26.65
N VAL A 155 -26.57 -11.49 27.40
CA VAL A 155 -25.72 -11.60 28.59
C VAL A 155 -26.65 -11.79 29.79
N SER A 156 -26.60 -12.96 30.42
CA SER A 156 -27.34 -13.20 31.66
C SER A 156 -26.76 -12.36 32.80
N ASP A 157 -27.63 -11.80 33.65
CA ASP A 157 -27.23 -10.97 34.80
C ASP A 157 -26.33 -11.70 35.82
N ASP A 158 -26.21 -13.03 35.72
CA ASP A 158 -25.55 -13.89 36.71
C ASP A 158 -24.17 -14.43 36.27
N SER A 159 -23.67 -14.06 35.08
CA SER A 159 -22.39 -14.59 34.55
C SER A 159 -21.28 -13.55 34.53
N THR A 160 -20.67 -13.30 35.69
CA THR A 160 -19.37 -12.59 35.79
C THR A 160 -18.18 -13.56 35.87
N SER A 161 -18.39 -14.88 35.72
CA SER A 161 -17.28 -15.83 35.63
C SER A 161 -16.95 -16.13 34.17
N ASP A 162 -15.77 -15.69 33.74
CA ASP A 162 -15.10 -16.10 32.52
C ASP A 162 -14.95 -17.63 32.44
N ASP A 163 -14.85 -18.14 31.20
CA ASP A 163 -14.57 -19.54 30.77
C ASP A 163 -15.73 -20.51 30.47
N ASP A 164 -16.87 -20.02 29.96
CA ASP A 164 -17.75 -20.91 29.18
C ASP A 164 -17.27 -21.01 27.72
N GLN A 165 -16.88 -22.25 27.36
CA GLN A 165 -16.33 -22.66 26.08
C GLN A 165 -17.09 -22.08 24.89
N TRP A 166 -16.48 -21.10 24.24
CA TRP A 166 -16.95 -20.54 22.98
C TRP A 166 -16.68 -21.53 21.85
N VAL A 167 -17.72 -22.18 21.35
CA VAL A 167 -17.69 -22.89 20.06
C VAL A 167 -18.26 -21.91 19.02
N ALA A 168 -17.43 -21.50 18.06
CA ALA A 168 -17.89 -20.65 16.96
C ALA A 168 -19.02 -21.36 16.20
N VAL A 169 -20.14 -20.68 15.99
CA VAL A 169 -21.23 -21.19 15.16
C VAL A 169 -20.78 -21.09 13.70
N SER A 170 -20.65 -22.23 13.04
CA SER A 170 -20.40 -22.31 11.61
C SER A 170 -21.60 -21.77 10.82
N ASP A 171 -21.31 -21.12 9.70
CA ASP A 171 -22.22 -20.56 8.70
C ASP A 171 -23.52 -21.39 8.46
N PRO A 172 -24.73 -20.79 8.59
CA PRO A 172 -26.00 -21.51 8.45
C PRO A 172 -26.41 -21.88 6.99
N SER A 173 -25.50 -21.88 6.01
CA SER A 173 -25.84 -22.05 4.59
C SER A 173 -25.35 -23.35 3.91
N THR A 174 -25.35 -24.51 4.59
CA THR A 174 -24.99 -25.79 3.95
C THR A 174 -26.07 -26.88 4.15
N PRO A 175 -26.66 -27.46 3.09
CA PRO A 175 -27.63 -28.55 3.22
C PRO A 175 -26.96 -29.88 3.51
N GLU A 176 -27.56 -30.59 4.47
CA GLU A 176 -27.16 -31.85 5.09
C GLU A 176 -27.13 -33.03 4.10
N SER A 177 -26.01 -33.78 4.02
CA SER A 177 -26.01 -35.16 3.53
C SER A 177 -24.96 -36.04 4.24
N ALA A 178 -25.50 -36.92 5.08
CA ALA A 178 -25.17 -38.33 5.30
C ALA A 178 -23.72 -38.83 5.61
N GLU A 179 -23.74 -39.62 6.70
CA GLU A 179 -23.01 -40.86 7.00
C GLU A 179 -21.66 -40.85 7.75
N VAL A 180 -21.76 -41.53 8.90
CA VAL A 180 -20.79 -41.82 9.95
C VAL A 180 -19.86 -42.96 9.52
N VAL A 181 -18.55 -42.78 9.70
CA VAL A 181 -17.62 -43.88 9.99
C VAL A 181 -16.64 -43.42 11.08
N GLU A 182 -16.74 -44.04 12.25
CA GLU A 182 -15.80 -43.90 13.38
C GLU A 182 -14.41 -44.45 13.03
N ALA A 183 -13.36 -43.71 13.38
CA ALA A 183 -11.99 -44.21 13.49
C ALA A 183 -11.36 -43.72 14.82
N PRO A 184 -10.48 -44.52 15.46
CA PRO A 184 -10.12 -44.34 16.86
C PRO A 184 -9.02 -43.29 17.08
N ALA A 185 -9.08 -42.66 18.24
CA ALA A 185 -8.19 -41.60 18.72
C ALA A 185 -6.71 -42.03 18.84
N PRO A 186 -5.75 -41.13 18.55
CA PRO A 186 -4.38 -41.27 19.03
C PRO A 186 -4.18 -40.54 20.38
N ALA A 187 -3.31 -41.15 21.18
CA ALA A 187 -2.99 -40.79 22.54
C ALA A 187 -2.28 -39.43 22.68
N SER A 188 -2.56 -38.75 23.80
CA SER A 188 -1.86 -37.53 24.23
C SER A 188 -0.41 -37.83 24.58
N GLN A 189 0.52 -37.08 23.98
CA GLN A 189 1.88 -36.93 24.51
C GLN A 189 2.05 -35.50 25.00
N ASN A 190 2.29 -35.38 26.30
CA ASN A 190 2.89 -34.21 26.94
C ASN A 190 4.31 -34.05 26.41
N THR A 191 4.67 -32.83 26.01
CA THR A 191 6.06 -32.36 25.99
C THR A 191 6.06 -30.92 26.48
N ASP A 192 6.41 -30.77 27.76
CA ASP A 192 7.11 -29.58 28.25
C ASP A 192 8.46 -29.55 27.51
N ASP A 193 8.70 -28.51 26.71
CA ASP A 193 10.05 -28.24 26.17
C ASP A 193 10.39 -26.76 26.37
N ASP A 194 11.36 -26.57 27.27
CA ASP A 194 12.12 -25.35 27.50
C ASP A 194 12.80 -24.88 26.20
N PHE A 195 12.48 -23.67 25.76
CA PHE A 195 13.20 -23.01 24.66
C PHE A 195 14.51 -22.40 25.19
N GLU A 196 15.60 -23.15 25.07
CA GLU A 196 16.96 -22.60 25.13
C GLU A 196 17.27 -21.80 23.84
N PHE A 197 17.74 -20.57 24.04
CA PHE A 197 18.19 -19.65 22.99
C PHE A 197 19.43 -20.20 22.27
N VAL A 198 19.31 -20.46 20.96
CA VAL A 198 20.46 -20.76 20.08
C VAL A 198 21.00 -19.45 19.48
N PRO A 199 22.29 -19.11 19.63
CA PRO A 199 22.86 -17.94 18.99
C PRO A 199 23.03 -18.13 17.48
N ALA A 200 22.74 -17.08 16.72
CA ALA A 200 22.83 -17.04 15.26
C ALA A 200 24.25 -17.31 14.75
N SER A 201 24.36 -18.18 13.74
CA SER A 201 25.61 -18.46 13.03
C SER A 201 26.07 -17.27 12.18
N PRO A 202 27.39 -17.02 12.05
CA PRO A 202 27.90 -15.89 11.28
C PRO A 202 27.80 -16.13 9.77
N HIS A 203 27.31 -15.13 9.04
CA HIS A 203 27.32 -15.08 7.58
C HIS A 203 28.75 -14.97 7.03
N PRO A 204 29.06 -15.60 5.88
CA PRO A 204 30.39 -15.51 5.27
C PRO A 204 30.62 -14.18 4.54
N GLU A 205 31.82 -13.61 4.72
CA GLU A 205 32.32 -12.43 4.02
C GLU A 205 32.43 -12.66 2.50
N PRO A 206 32.15 -11.63 1.66
CA PRO A 206 32.40 -11.71 0.22
C PRO A 206 33.89 -11.49 -0.09
N LYS A 207 34.49 -12.50 -0.73
CA LYS A 207 35.85 -12.42 -1.30
C LYS A 207 35.86 -11.52 -2.54
N TYR A 208 36.59 -10.42 -2.47
CA TYR A 208 36.93 -9.59 -3.62
C TYR A 208 37.91 -10.32 -4.56
N PHE A 209 37.52 -10.47 -5.84
CA PHE A 209 38.36 -11.00 -6.91
C PHE A 209 38.93 -9.85 -7.77
N GLY A 210 40.25 -9.82 -7.89
CA GLY A 210 40.99 -9.83 -9.16
C GLY A 210 40.95 -8.60 -10.07
N GLU A 211 42.13 -7.99 -10.22
CA GLU A 211 42.51 -6.93 -11.17
C GLU A 211 42.20 -7.26 -12.65
N GLN A 212 41.73 -6.28 -13.42
CA GLN A 212 41.67 -6.32 -14.88
C GLN A 212 42.93 -5.68 -15.51
N PRO A 213 43.51 -6.28 -16.58
CA PRO A 213 44.62 -5.67 -17.31
C PRO A 213 44.13 -4.61 -18.32
N GLN A 214 44.89 -3.53 -18.40
CA GLN A 214 44.72 -2.43 -19.35
C GLN A 214 45.05 -2.85 -20.79
N SER A 215 44.19 -2.51 -21.75
CA SER A 215 44.46 -2.60 -23.19
C SER A 215 44.45 -1.20 -23.84
N ALA A 216 45.40 -1.01 -24.75
CA ALA A 216 45.78 0.21 -25.47
C ALA A 216 44.73 0.68 -26.54
N PRO A 217 44.84 1.90 -27.09
CA PRO A 217 43.78 2.53 -27.86
C PRO A 217 43.80 2.09 -29.33
N GLN A 218 42.64 1.65 -29.85
CA GLN A 218 42.40 1.48 -31.28
C GLN A 218 41.51 2.61 -31.80
N SER A 219 41.94 3.24 -32.88
CA SER A 219 41.26 4.30 -33.62
C SER A 219 40.00 3.78 -34.31
N ALA A 220 38.89 4.53 -34.17
CA ALA A 220 37.57 4.18 -34.67
C ALA A 220 37.40 4.49 -36.18
N PRO A 221 36.72 3.63 -36.95
CA PRO A 221 36.14 3.98 -38.24
C PRO A 221 34.79 4.70 -38.04
N GLN A 222 34.56 5.78 -38.80
CA GLN A 222 33.30 6.53 -38.78
C GLN A 222 32.16 5.67 -39.38
N THR A 223 31.17 5.34 -38.56
CA THR A 223 29.91 4.73 -38.99
C THR A 223 28.94 5.77 -39.55
N PRO A 224 28.11 5.41 -40.55
CA PRO A 224 27.14 6.30 -41.16
C PRO A 224 26.02 6.66 -40.18
N VAL A 225 25.46 7.86 -40.36
CA VAL A 225 24.35 8.44 -39.59
C VAL A 225 23.15 7.51 -39.68
N ALA A 226 22.96 6.70 -38.64
CA ALA A 226 21.76 5.90 -38.46
C ALA A 226 20.58 6.83 -38.17
N GLU A 227 19.46 6.60 -38.86
CA GLU A 227 18.18 7.23 -38.56
C GLU A 227 17.88 7.05 -37.06
N ARG A 228 17.90 8.15 -36.32
CA ARG A 228 17.66 8.16 -34.87
C ARG A 228 16.23 7.65 -34.65
N SER A 229 16.10 6.45 -34.10
CA SER A 229 14.86 5.98 -33.49
C SER A 229 14.36 7.05 -32.50
N PRO A 230 13.05 7.27 -32.35
CA PRO A 230 12.51 8.27 -31.42
C PRO A 230 12.99 7.93 -30.01
N LEU A 231 14.03 8.63 -29.56
CA LEU A 231 14.68 8.37 -28.30
C LEU A 231 13.72 8.76 -27.18
N LEU A 232 13.45 7.83 -26.27
CA LEU A 232 12.82 8.16 -24.99
C LEU A 232 13.56 9.35 -24.36
N PRO A 233 12.84 10.32 -23.76
CA PRO A 233 13.45 11.48 -23.14
C PRO A 233 14.56 11.08 -22.17
N GLN A 234 15.79 11.52 -22.41
CA GLN A 234 16.91 11.19 -21.54
C GLN A 234 16.82 11.97 -20.22
N ILE A 235 17.32 11.44 -19.11
CA ILE A 235 17.40 12.23 -17.86
C ILE A 235 18.52 13.26 -18.04
N TRP A 236 18.22 14.53 -17.76
CA TRP A 236 19.23 15.59 -17.83
C TRP A 236 20.38 15.29 -16.87
N ARG A 237 21.61 15.52 -17.33
CA ARG A 237 22.85 15.33 -16.58
C ARG A 237 23.75 16.54 -16.78
N ARG A 238 24.39 16.95 -15.70
CA ARG A 238 25.36 18.04 -15.76
C ARG A 238 26.58 17.63 -16.62
N ASN A 239 27.13 18.56 -17.39
CA ASN A 239 28.31 18.38 -18.26
C ASN A 239 28.12 17.33 -19.38
N VAL A 240 26.88 17.07 -19.80
CA VAL A 240 26.57 16.26 -20.99
C VAL A 240 26.23 17.22 -22.14
N HIS A 241 26.75 16.95 -23.33
CA HIS A 241 26.39 17.73 -24.51
C HIS A 241 25.01 17.31 -25.01
N TYR A 242 24.17 18.30 -25.31
CA TYR A 242 22.84 18.14 -25.88
C TYR A 242 22.78 18.89 -27.21
N ASP A 243 22.26 18.22 -28.24
CA ASP A 243 21.97 18.84 -29.53
C ASP A 243 20.64 19.60 -29.46
N ALA A 244 20.48 20.65 -30.28
CA ALA A 244 19.18 21.29 -30.44
C ALA A 244 18.11 20.27 -30.87
N GLY A 245 16.96 20.26 -30.20
CA GLY A 245 15.89 19.29 -30.37
C GLY A 245 16.00 18.06 -29.45
N ASP A 246 17.10 17.87 -28.73
CA ASP A 246 17.20 16.81 -27.73
C ASP A 246 16.19 17.07 -26.60
N ILE A 247 15.42 16.04 -26.25
CA ILE A 247 14.44 16.11 -25.17
C ILE A 247 15.03 15.45 -23.93
N VAL A 248 15.07 16.21 -22.83
CA VAL A 248 15.51 15.72 -21.53
C VAL A 248 14.42 15.85 -20.47
N ARG A 249 14.58 15.10 -19.39
CA ARG A 249 13.77 15.23 -18.17
C ARG A 249 14.57 15.88 -17.07
N TYR A 250 13.96 16.85 -16.42
CA TYR A 250 14.53 17.49 -15.24
C TYR A 250 13.43 17.91 -14.27
N SER A 251 13.55 17.50 -13.01
CA SER A 251 12.60 17.84 -11.93
C SER A 251 11.13 17.59 -12.32
N GLY A 252 10.85 16.43 -12.92
CA GLY A 252 9.50 16.03 -13.34
C GLY A 252 8.96 16.69 -14.61
N SER A 253 9.64 17.70 -15.17
CA SER A 253 9.25 18.34 -16.43
C SER A 253 10.12 17.86 -17.60
N GLN A 254 9.56 17.87 -18.81
CA GLN A 254 10.31 17.67 -20.05
C GLN A 254 10.79 19.01 -20.59
N TYR A 255 12.00 19.01 -21.13
CA TYR A 255 12.62 20.16 -21.74
C TYR A 255 13.23 19.76 -23.07
N GLU A 256 13.00 20.57 -24.09
CA GLU A 256 13.65 20.48 -25.39
C GLU A 256 14.81 21.46 -25.42
N ALA A 257 16.00 20.99 -25.79
CA ALA A 257 17.14 21.87 -26.01
C ALA A 257 16.84 22.79 -27.22
N THR A 258 16.80 24.11 -27.00
CA THR A 258 16.54 25.07 -28.08
C THR A 258 17.78 25.35 -28.92
N THR A 259 18.96 25.11 -28.35
CA THR A 259 20.27 25.24 -29.00
C THR A 259 21.18 24.09 -28.56
N SER A 260 22.16 23.73 -29.38
CA SER A 260 23.17 22.75 -28.94
C SER A 260 24.05 23.38 -27.86
N HIS A 261 24.19 22.71 -26.71
CA HIS A 261 24.95 23.23 -25.57
C HIS A 261 25.44 22.11 -24.65
N SER A 262 26.43 22.41 -23.81
CA SER A 262 26.77 21.55 -22.67
C SER A 262 25.75 21.82 -21.56
N GLY A 263 25.20 20.76 -20.96
CA GLY A 263 24.26 20.83 -19.83
C GLY A 263 24.92 21.34 -18.55
N ASP A 264 25.58 22.49 -18.59
CA ASP A 264 26.25 23.10 -17.45
C ASP A 264 25.21 23.66 -16.47
N ASP A 265 24.14 24.24 -17.03
CA ASP A 265 22.98 24.76 -16.31
C ASP A 265 21.78 23.83 -16.38
N ALA A 266 21.04 23.77 -15.27
CA ALA A 266 19.79 23.02 -15.16
C ALA A 266 18.73 23.55 -16.15
N PRO A 267 17.90 22.69 -16.76
CA PRO A 267 16.87 23.10 -17.71
C PRO A 267 15.88 24.14 -17.20
N SER A 268 15.61 24.16 -15.89
CA SER A 268 14.73 25.17 -15.29
C SER A 268 15.35 26.56 -15.14
N ARG A 269 16.66 26.73 -15.41
CA ARG A 269 17.40 27.98 -15.19
C ARG A 269 18.04 28.56 -16.44
N SER A 270 18.10 27.78 -17.52
CA SER A 270 18.77 28.16 -18.76
C SER A 270 17.76 28.40 -19.87
N THR A 271 17.99 29.44 -20.66
CA THR A 271 17.22 29.77 -21.86
C THR A 271 17.53 28.86 -23.05
N ALA A 272 18.57 28.03 -22.94
CA ALA A 272 18.89 26.97 -23.90
C ALA A 272 17.90 25.78 -23.82
N TRP A 273 16.92 25.86 -22.91
CA TRP A 273 15.87 24.87 -22.75
C TRP A 273 14.49 25.51 -22.91
N LYS A 274 13.65 24.87 -23.71
CA LYS A 274 12.22 25.14 -23.79
C LYS A 274 11.52 24.07 -22.97
N ARG A 275 10.83 24.46 -21.92
CA ARG A 275 9.94 23.54 -21.21
C ARG A 275 8.87 23.09 -22.19
N LEU A 276 8.81 21.79 -22.46
CA LEU A 276 7.70 21.22 -23.19
C LEU A 276 6.52 21.24 -22.23
N GLY A 277 5.64 22.23 -22.42
CA GLY A 277 4.39 22.34 -21.68
C GLY A 277 3.55 21.09 -21.89
N ALA A 278 2.60 20.85 -20.99
CA ALA A 278 1.53 19.90 -21.21
C ALA A 278 1.06 20.03 -22.66
N LEU A 279 1.03 18.92 -23.41
CA LEU A 279 0.63 18.95 -24.81
C LEU A 279 -0.83 19.45 -25.00
N SER A 280 -1.61 19.55 -23.92
CA SER A 280 -2.89 20.26 -23.88
C SER A 280 -2.65 21.74 -23.57
N GLY A 281 -3.19 22.66 -24.38
CA GLY A 281 -3.15 24.10 -24.12
C GLY A 281 -3.91 24.57 -22.86
N GLU A 282 -4.15 23.68 -21.91
CA GLU A 282 -4.83 23.91 -20.64
C GLU A 282 -3.87 24.58 -19.67
N SER A 283 -4.34 25.61 -18.96
CA SER A 283 -3.54 26.18 -17.88
C SER A 283 -3.56 25.22 -16.68
N ASN A 284 -2.49 25.24 -15.87
CA ASN A 284 -2.49 24.50 -14.60
C ASN A 284 -3.67 24.87 -13.68
N ALA A 285 -4.20 26.10 -13.81
CA ALA A 285 -5.36 26.55 -13.04
C ALA A 285 -6.66 25.88 -13.51
N ASP A 286 -6.82 25.68 -14.82
CA ASP A 286 -7.99 24.99 -15.38
C ASP A 286 -7.98 23.51 -14.96
N ILE A 287 -6.81 22.86 -15.04
CA ILE A 287 -6.63 21.47 -14.58
C ILE A 287 -6.95 21.35 -13.08
N ALA A 288 -6.43 22.27 -12.25
CA ALA A 288 -6.70 22.25 -10.82
C ALA A 288 -8.18 22.48 -10.49
N HIS A 289 -8.86 23.34 -11.25
CA HIS A 289 -10.28 23.60 -11.05
C HIS A 289 -11.15 22.39 -11.43
N GLU A 290 -10.90 21.81 -12.61
CA GLU A 290 -11.57 20.58 -13.08
C GLU A 290 -11.37 19.43 -12.08
N GLU A 291 -10.12 19.20 -11.67
CA GLU A 291 -9.79 18.13 -10.75
C GLU A 291 -10.35 18.35 -9.35
N SER A 292 -10.49 19.60 -8.91
CA SER A 292 -11.17 19.92 -7.65
C SER A 292 -12.66 19.60 -7.69
N HIS A 293 -13.30 19.62 -8.86
CA HIS A 293 -14.67 19.15 -9.01
C HIS A 293 -14.70 17.62 -9.00
N HIS A 294 -13.80 16.97 -9.75
CA HIS A 294 -13.70 15.52 -9.83
C HIS A 294 -13.45 14.85 -8.47
N SER A 295 -12.70 15.50 -7.58
CA SER A 295 -12.43 15.00 -6.22
C SER A 295 -13.67 14.93 -5.31
N ARG A 296 -14.82 15.43 -5.77
CA ARG A 296 -16.12 15.34 -5.09
C ARG A 296 -17.09 14.40 -5.79
N THR A 297 -16.74 13.88 -6.97
CA THR A 297 -17.60 12.98 -7.74
C THR A 297 -17.38 11.54 -7.26
N PRO A 298 -18.41 10.84 -6.70
CA PRO A 298 -18.25 9.50 -6.13
C PRO A 298 -17.65 8.47 -7.09
N SER A 299 -18.07 8.47 -8.36
CA SER A 299 -17.54 7.53 -9.37
C SER A 299 -16.05 7.75 -9.65
N ILE A 300 -15.59 9.00 -9.67
CA ILE A 300 -14.17 9.32 -9.89
C ILE A 300 -13.34 8.99 -8.66
N ILE A 301 -13.86 9.25 -7.45
CA ILE A 301 -13.23 8.82 -6.20
C ILE A 301 -13.07 7.31 -6.18
N HIS A 302 -14.13 6.58 -6.54
CA HIS A 302 -14.10 5.13 -6.64
C HIS A 302 -13.03 4.63 -7.63
N ASP A 303 -12.95 5.24 -8.82
CA ASP A 303 -11.90 4.93 -9.78
C ASP A 303 -10.48 5.29 -9.29
N GLU A 304 -10.32 6.34 -8.49
CA GLU A 304 -9.04 6.67 -7.84
C GLU A 304 -8.65 5.60 -6.82
N LEU A 305 -9.60 5.13 -6.01
CA LEU A 305 -9.39 4.07 -5.02
C LEU A 305 -9.04 2.74 -5.67
N LEU A 306 -9.50 2.48 -6.90
CA LEU A 306 -9.09 1.33 -7.71
C LEU A 306 -7.79 1.57 -8.49
N GLY A 307 -7.20 2.76 -8.41
CA GLY A 307 -6.01 3.14 -9.16
C GLY A 307 -6.23 3.28 -10.66
N ARG A 308 -7.48 3.43 -11.10
CA ARG A 308 -7.88 3.67 -12.50
C ARG A 308 -7.84 5.15 -12.85
N HIS A 309 -8.14 6.01 -11.89
CA HIS A 309 -8.03 7.46 -12.03
C HIS A 309 -6.74 7.99 -11.38
N ARG A 310 -6.17 9.05 -11.98
CA ARG A 310 -5.00 9.76 -11.47
C ARG A 310 -5.21 11.26 -11.59
N TYR A 311 -4.87 12.00 -10.55
CA TYR A 311 -4.85 13.46 -10.57
C TYR A 311 -3.53 13.98 -11.13
N ARG A 312 -3.60 15.03 -11.94
CA ARG A 312 -2.47 15.81 -12.46
C ARG A 312 -2.05 16.90 -11.48
N THR A 313 -2.92 17.26 -10.55
CA THR A 313 -2.71 18.27 -9.50
C THR A 313 -2.37 17.61 -8.18
N SER A 314 -1.35 18.11 -7.50
CA SER A 314 -1.02 17.65 -6.16
C SER A 314 -2.02 18.13 -5.13
N GLY A 315 -2.31 17.31 -4.13
CA GLY A 315 -3.24 17.67 -3.07
C GLY A 315 -4.71 17.61 -3.50
N VAL A 316 -5.03 16.95 -4.61
CA VAL A 316 -6.41 16.69 -5.06
C VAL A 316 -6.70 15.18 -5.07
N GLY A 317 -7.95 14.80 -4.84
CA GLY A 317 -8.42 13.42 -4.78
C GLY A 317 -8.95 13.01 -3.40
N VAL A 318 -9.10 11.70 -3.19
CA VAL A 318 -9.54 11.05 -1.96
C VAL A 318 -8.42 10.92 -0.93
N LEU A 319 -7.18 10.89 -1.41
CA LEU A 319 -5.98 10.66 -0.62
C LEU A 319 -5.37 11.90 0.06
N PRO A 320 -5.58 13.15 -0.39
CA PRO A 320 -4.98 14.30 0.28
C PRO A 320 -5.90 14.96 1.30
N TYR A 321 -5.40 15.20 2.51
CA TYR A 321 -6.13 15.87 3.59
C TYR A 321 -6.73 17.21 3.18
N SER A 322 -7.99 17.47 3.55
CA SER A 322 -8.65 18.78 3.45
C SER A 322 -8.93 19.34 4.85
N ASP A 323 -8.75 20.64 5.01
CA ASP A 323 -9.25 21.39 6.16
C ASP A 323 -10.74 21.72 6.04
N ASN A 324 -11.33 21.51 4.86
CA ASN A 324 -12.77 21.55 4.66
C ASN A 324 -13.40 20.24 5.17
N VAL A 325 -14.24 20.36 6.19
CA VAL A 325 -14.96 19.25 6.83
C VAL A 325 -15.87 18.51 5.84
N GLU A 326 -16.51 19.21 4.91
CA GLU A 326 -17.40 18.59 3.92
C GLU A 326 -16.63 17.67 2.98
N ASP A 327 -15.46 18.12 2.49
CA ASP A 327 -14.59 17.31 1.64
C ASP A 327 -14.11 16.05 2.40
N GLU A 328 -13.80 16.18 3.69
CA GLU A 328 -13.39 15.04 4.51
C GLU A 328 -14.54 14.05 4.76
N VAL A 329 -15.77 14.52 4.98
CA VAL A 329 -16.95 13.64 5.12
C VAL A 329 -17.20 12.87 3.83
N VAL A 330 -17.19 13.54 2.68
CA VAL A 330 -17.36 12.88 1.36
C VAL A 330 -16.32 11.79 1.16
N ARG A 331 -15.06 12.05 1.53
CA ARG A 331 -13.99 11.05 1.41
C ARG A 331 -14.14 9.89 2.38
N GLN A 332 -14.51 10.16 3.63
CA GLN A 332 -14.74 9.11 4.63
C GLN A 332 -15.87 8.19 4.18
N VAL A 333 -16.98 8.74 3.70
CA VAL A 333 -18.10 7.97 3.15
C VAL A 333 -17.66 7.16 1.93
N ALA A 334 -16.94 7.75 0.99
CA ALA A 334 -16.46 7.06 -0.20
C ALA A 334 -15.49 5.91 0.14
N LEU A 335 -14.58 6.12 1.10
CA LEU A 335 -13.67 5.10 1.60
C LEU A 335 -14.41 3.98 2.33
N ALA A 336 -15.36 4.32 3.21
CA ALA A 336 -16.17 3.35 3.92
C ALA A 336 -16.95 2.46 2.94
N ASN A 337 -17.62 3.05 1.95
CA ASN A 337 -18.34 2.32 0.90
C ASN A 337 -17.40 1.43 0.09
N PHE A 338 -16.24 1.96 -0.30
CA PHE A 338 -15.22 1.19 -1.02
C PHE A 338 -14.78 -0.04 -0.23
N TYR A 339 -14.44 0.12 1.04
CA TYR A 339 -14.00 -1.01 1.85
C TYR A 339 -15.13 -1.95 2.26
N GLN A 340 -16.37 -1.48 2.35
CA GLN A 340 -17.53 -2.36 2.50
C GLN A 340 -17.69 -3.27 1.28
N GLN A 341 -17.45 -2.74 0.07
CA GLN A 341 -17.59 -3.48 -1.18
C GLN A 341 -16.41 -4.42 -1.47
N TYR A 342 -15.17 -3.96 -1.24
CA TYR A 342 -13.95 -4.68 -1.64
C TYR A 342 -13.17 -5.28 -0.46
N GLY A 343 -13.59 -4.99 0.78
CA GLY A 343 -12.94 -5.41 2.01
C GLY A 343 -11.67 -4.62 2.35
N TYR A 344 -11.35 -4.61 3.65
CA TYR A 344 -10.15 -4.01 4.21
C TYR A 344 -8.93 -4.94 4.05
N PHE A 345 -8.50 -5.19 2.82
CA PHE A 345 -7.43 -6.14 2.53
C PHE A 345 -6.23 -5.48 1.84
N ARG A 346 -5.05 -6.04 2.16
CA ARG A 346 -3.76 -5.62 1.60
C ARG A 346 -3.74 -5.75 0.08
N GLU A 347 -4.36 -6.79 -0.45
CA GLU A 347 -4.42 -7.11 -1.88
C GLU A 347 -5.18 -6.03 -2.66
N THR A 348 -6.30 -5.54 -2.12
CA THR A 348 -7.09 -4.44 -2.70
C THR A 348 -6.24 -3.17 -2.81
N TRP A 349 -5.54 -2.80 -1.72
CA TRP A 349 -4.62 -1.66 -1.75
C TRP A 349 -3.48 -1.85 -2.77
N LEU A 350 -2.91 -3.05 -2.88
CA LEU A 350 -1.84 -3.34 -3.84
C LEU A 350 -2.30 -3.22 -5.29
N VAL A 351 -3.50 -3.71 -5.63
CA VAL A 351 -4.08 -3.55 -6.97
C VAL A 351 -4.18 -2.07 -7.31
N ALA A 352 -4.71 -1.25 -6.39
CA ALA A 352 -4.82 0.18 -6.59
C ALA A 352 -3.46 0.89 -6.70
N ALA A 353 -2.49 0.52 -5.85
CA ALA A 353 -1.14 1.08 -5.87
C ALA A 353 -0.40 0.75 -7.18
N ARG A 354 -0.58 -0.47 -7.72
CA ARG A 354 -0.08 -0.85 -9.05
C ARG A 354 -0.74 -0.05 -10.15
N GLY A 355 -2.07 0.11 -10.10
CA GLY A 355 -2.84 0.92 -11.05
C GLY A 355 -2.33 2.36 -11.13
N ARG A 356 -2.21 3.05 -9.99
CA ARG A 356 -1.65 4.40 -9.91
C ARG A 356 -0.23 4.48 -10.45
N THR A 357 0.63 3.54 -10.02
CA THR A 357 2.04 3.48 -10.45
C THR A 357 2.17 3.32 -11.96
N ASN A 358 1.43 2.37 -12.54
CA ASN A 358 1.39 2.17 -13.98
C ASN A 358 0.86 3.42 -14.71
N GLY A 359 -0.17 4.07 -14.15
CA GLY A 359 -0.69 5.35 -14.64
C GLY A 359 0.38 6.44 -14.68
N TYR A 360 1.18 6.57 -13.61
CA TYR A 360 2.29 7.53 -13.57
C TYR A 360 3.38 7.19 -14.57
N VAL A 361 3.78 5.92 -14.69
CA VAL A 361 4.81 5.48 -15.65
C VAL A 361 4.37 5.75 -17.09
N THR A 362 3.13 5.43 -17.42
CA THR A 362 2.54 5.67 -18.75
C THR A 362 2.47 7.17 -19.06
N ALA A 363 1.91 7.98 -18.16
CA ALA A 363 1.89 9.44 -18.28
C ALA A 363 3.31 10.00 -18.47
N GLN A 364 4.26 9.49 -17.69
CA GLN A 364 5.67 9.81 -17.78
C GLN A 364 6.25 9.50 -19.17
N LEU A 365 5.93 8.36 -19.77
CA LEU A 365 6.41 7.97 -21.11
C LEU A 365 5.75 8.80 -22.22
N GLN A 366 4.48 9.17 -22.05
CA GLN A 366 3.70 9.97 -22.99
C GLN A 366 3.98 11.48 -22.91
N GLY A 367 4.75 11.93 -21.91
CA GLY A 367 5.01 13.35 -21.70
C GLY A 367 3.84 14.12 -21.12
N GLU A 368 2.90 13.41 -20.48
CA GLU A 368 1.80 14.03 -19.75
C GLU A 368 2.27 14.66 -18.44
N VAL A 369 1.46 15.57 -17.91
CA VAL A 369 1.70 16.22 -16.63
C VAL A 369 1.53 15.21 -15.51
N LEU A 370 2.59 15.02 -14.73
CA LEU A 370 2.51 14.31 -13.45
C LEU A 370 2.14 15.30 -12.34
N PRO A 371 1.42 14.85 -11.30
CA PRO A 371 1.31 15.61 -10.07
C PRO A 371 2.72 15.90 -9.52
N ALA A 372 2.89 17.11 -8.99
CA ALA A 372 4.16 17.60 -8.44
C ALA A 372 4.71 16.69 -7.32
N VAL A 373 3.82 16.01 -6.60
CA VAL A 373 4.08 14.99 -5.58
C VAL A 373 3.13 13.82 -5.79
N ARG A 374 3.64 12.58 -5.68
CA ARG A 374 2.86 11.34 -5.83
C ARG A 374 3.43 10.17 -5.02
N TRP A 375 2.60 9.17 -4.80
CA TRP A 375 2.98 7.90 -4.17
C TRP A 375 3.29 6.86 -5.24
N HIS A 376 4.48 6.28 -5.24
CA HIS A 376 4.93 5.32 -6.25
C HIS A 376 5.20 3.97 -5.59
N LEU A 377 4.50 2.91 -6.03
CA LEU A 377 4.67 1.55 -5.50
C LEU A 377 6.06 0.99 -5.81
N VAL A 378 6.67 0.40 -4.80
CA VAL A 378 7.95 -0.31 -4.85
C VAL A 378 7.69 -1.74 -4.36
N GLU A 379 7.84 -2.70 -5.27
CA GLU A 379 7.83 -4.15 -4.98
C GLU A 379 9.18 -4.73 -5.43
N GLY A 380 10.19 -4.62 -4.57
CA GLY A 380 11.57 -4.95 -4.96
C GLY A 380 12.26 -3.85 -5.80
N GLY A 381 13.36 -4.19 -6.47
CA GLY A 381 14.07 -3.29 -7.40
C GLY A 381 14.74 -2.05 -6.79
N ALA A 382 15.01 -1.03 -7.61
CA ALA A 382 15.58 0.24 -7.17
C ALA A 382 14.49 1.27 -6.84
N PHE A 383 14.78 2.24 -5.97
CA PHE A 383 13.87 3.37 -5.76
C PHE A 383 13.76 4.25 -7.02
N PRO A 384 12.57 4.85 -7.27
CA PRO A 384 12.41 5.87 -8.29
C PRO A 384 13.45 6.98 -8.12
N LEU A 385 14.00 7.47 -9.24
CA LEU A 385 15.06 8.48 -9.23
C LEU A 385 14.59 9.83 -8.66
N ASP A 386 13.29 10.08 -8.66
CA ASP A 386 12.64 11.28 -8.13
C ASP A 386 11.96 11.03 -6.78
N ALA A 387 12.34 9.98 -6.04
CA ALA A 387 11.94 9.82 -4.65
C ALA A 387 12.45 11.01 -3.80
N ILE A 388 11.57 11.61 -3.01
CA ILE A 388 11.86 12.82 -2.22
C ILE A 388 12.57 12.41 -0.93
N PRO A 389 13.85 12.81 -0.71
CA PRO A 389 14.51 12.56 0.56
C PRO A 389 13.75 13.22 1.71
N ALA A 390 13.32 12.42 2.68
CA ALA A 390 12.55 12.88 3.82
C ALA A 390 13.40 13.02 5.10
N GLY A 391 14.53 12.31 5.15
CA GLY A 391 15.42 12.32 6.31
C GLY A 391 16.68 11.51 6.09
N TYR A 392 17.32 11.11 7.17
CA TYR A 392 18.46 10.21 7.17
C TYR A 392 18.57 9.45 8.49
N ASP A 393 19.06 8.21 8.39
CA ASP A 393 19.52 7.41 9.53
C ASP A 393 21.03 7.55 9.68
N VAL A 394 21.55 7.30 10.88
CA VAL A 394 23.00 7.28 11.17
C VAL A 394 23.38 5.85 11.52
N ASP A 395 24.18 5.21 10.63
CA ASP A 395 24.65 3.85 10.89
C ASP A 395 25.70 3.80 12.02
N ALA A 396 26.07 2.59 12.46
CA ALA A 396 27.04 2.40 13.54
C ALA A 396 28.43 3.01 13.25
N ASP A 397 28.76 3.25 11.96
CA ASP A 397 29.99 3.92 11.53
C ASP A 397 29.85 5.46 11.49
N GLY A 398 28.70 6.00 11.88
CA GLY A 398 28.38 7.42 11.84
C GLY A 398 28.04 7.94 10.44
N ARG A 399 27.81 7.06 9.44
CA ARG A 399 27.47 7.49 8.08
C ARG A 399 25.98 7.78 7.97
N LYS A 400 25.64 8.92 7.39
CA LYS A 400 24.25 9.29 7.08
C LYS A 400 23.74 8.47 5.90
N ARG A 401 22.63 7.76 6.08
CA ARG A 401 21.93 6.99 5.05
C ARG A 401 20.59 7.65 4.77
N THR A 402 20.34 8.03 3.52
CA THR A 402 19.09 8.70 3.13
C THR A 402 17.87 7.83 3.45
N LEU A 403 16.87 8.49 4.03
CA LEU A 403 15.53 7.95 4.23
C LEU A 403 14.51 8.70 3.37
N TYR A 404 13.46 7.99 2.98
CA TYR A 404 12.33 8.48 2.21
C TYR A 404 11.05 8.27 3.03
N ALA A 405 10.01 9.07 2.77
CA ALA A 405 8.68 8.80 3.30
C ALA A 405 8.08 7.62 2.55
N ALA A 406 7.58 6.64 3.29
CA ALA A 406 6.95 5.44 2.74
C ALA A 406 5.61 5.18 3.39
N ARG A 407 4.74 4.44 2.70
CA ARG A 407 3.48 3.98 3.23
C ARG A 407 3.11 2.59 2.74
N PHE A 408 2.37 1.84 3.53
CA PHE A 408 1.78 0.58 3.11
C PHE A 408 0.56 0.21 3.94
N PHE A 409 -0.25 -0.70 3.40
CA PHE A 409 -1.43 -1.19 4.09
C PHE A 409 -1.06 -2.06 5.30
N LEU A 410 -1.60 -1.73 6.47
CA LEU A 410 -1.41 -2.45 7.73
C LEU A 410 -2.67 -2.29 8.60
N SER A 411 -3.23 -3.42 9.05
CA SER A 411 -4.33 -3.47 10.02
C SER A 411 -5.58 -2.65 9.63
N GLY A 412 -5.98 -2.71 8.36
CA GLY A 412 -7.19 -2.01 7.88
C GLY A 412 -6.95 -0.56 7.45
N GLY A 413 -5.74 -0.02 7.60
CA GLY A 413 -5.40 1.34 7.20
C GLY A 413 -4.12 1.39 6.36
N VAL A 414 -3.82 2.57 5.81
CA VAL A 414 -2.54 2.85 5.15
C VAL A 414 -1.65 3.63 6.11
N GLN A 415 -0.61 2.97 6.60
CA GLN A 415 0.30 3.51 7.61
C GLN A 415 1.52 4.18 6.96
N VAL A 416 2.06 5.22 7.61
CA VAL A 416 3.19 6.03 7.12
C VAL A 416 4.45 5.78 7.95
N GLY A 417 5.60 5.77 7.32
CA GLY A 417 6.89 5.52 7.96
C GLY A 417 8.08 5.87 7.06
N LYS A 418 9.13 5.06 7.14
CA LYS A 418 10.41 5.30 6.47
C LYS A 418 10.72 4.22 5.44
N ALA A 419 11.42 4.60 4.38
CA ALA A 419 12.08 3.69 3.46
C ALA A 419 13.55 4.03 3.28
N GLY A 420 14.37 3.02 3.07
CA GLY A 420 15.81 3.15 2.93
C GLY A 420 16.42 1.89 2.35
N ARG A 421 17.44 2.02 1.50
CA ARG A 421 18.12 0.86 0.89
C ARG A 421 18.86 -0.02 1.90
N HIS A 422 19.10 0.51 3.10
CA HIS A 422 19.82 -0.14 4.20
C HIS A 422 18.87 -0.82 5.21
N LEU A 423 17.55 -0.65 5.07
CA LEU A 423 16.57 -1.29 5.95
C LEU A 423 16.31 -2.73 5.47
N ALA A 424 16.02 -3.66 6.39
CA ALA A 424 15.89 -5.09 6.11
C ALA A 424 14.88 -5.41 4.99
N GLU A 425 13.66 -4.88 5.08
CA GLU A 425 12.65 -4.97 4.02
C GLU A 425 12.52 -3.67 3.22
N ARG A 426 13.50 -2.78 3.33
CA ARG A 426 13.57 -1.48 2.66
C ARG A 426 12.50 -0.46 3.05
N SER A 427 11.48 -0.84 3.81
CA SER A 427 10.57 0.08 4.50
C SER A 427 10.14 -0.44 5.87
N SER A 428 9.70 0.47 6.73
CA SER A 428 9.08 0.17 8.01
C SER A 428 8.16 1.29 8.49
N VAL A 429 7.14 0.95 9.28
CA VAL A 429 6.20 1.89 9.92
C VAL A 429 6.13 1.63 11.42
N ALA A 430 5.81 2.68 12.18
CA ALA A 430 5.54 2.58 13.61
C ALA A 430 4.08 2.15 13.82
N PHE A 431 3.83 1.04 14.52
CA PHE A 431 2.48 0.54 14.76
C PHE A 431 2.39 -0.25 16.06
N LYS A 432 1.46 0.15 16.95
CA LYS A 432 1.15 -0.54 18.22
C LYS A 432 2.40 -0.89 19.04
N GLY A 433 3.34 0.04 19.18
CA GLY A 433 4.56 -0.16 19.98
C GLY A 433 5.72 -0.81 19.21
N GLN A 434 5.52 -1.25 17.97
CA GLN A 434 6.49 -2.00 17.18
C GLN A 434 6.87 -1.27 15.88
N GLU A 435 8.08 -1.55 15.40
CA GLU A 435 8.48 -1.26 14.03
C GLU A 435 8.08 -2.43 13.13
N VAL A 436 7.13 -2.22 12.23
CA VAL A 436 6.64 -3.24 11.31
C VAL A 436 7.30 -3.04 9.95
N PRO A 437 8.11 -3.99 9.45
CA PRO A 437 8.72 -3.90 8.13
C PRO A 437 7.73 -4.28 7.00
N SER A 438 7.98 -3.80 5.78
CA SER A 438 7.29 -4.29 4.58
C SER A 438 8.17 -4.19 3.33
N ALA A 439 8.21 -5.28 2.55
CA ALA A 439 8.87 -5.33 1.24
C ALA A 439 8.07 -4.67 0.10
N ALA A 440 6.77 -4.41 0.31
CA ALA A 440 5.88 -3.77 -0.67
C ALA A 440 5.28 -2.50 -0.06
N PHE A 441 5.61 -1.35 -0.64
CA PHE A 441 5.26 -0.04 -0.11
C PHE A 441 5.22 1.01 -1.21
N GLU A 442 4.48 2.09 -1.02
CA GLU A 442 4.60 3.28 -1.85
C GLU A 442 5.62 4.24 -1.24
N VAL A 443 6.49 4.83 -2.07
CA VAL A 443 7.43 5.88 -1.68
C VAL A 443 6.98 7.23 -2.25
N LEU A 444 7.18 8.31 -1.48
CA LEU A 444 6.84 9.65 -1.94
C LEU A 444 7.84 10.14 -3.00
N CYS A 445 7.34 10.48 -4.17
CA CYS A 445 8.09 10.93 -5.33
C CYS A 445 7.63 12.31 -5.81
N GLY A 446 8.49 13.03 -6.51
CA GLY A 446 8.16 14.30 -7.13
C GLY A 446 9.27 15.36 -6.99
N SER A 447 8.88 16.61 -7.16
CA SER A 447 9.79 17.74 -6.96
C SER A 447 9.91 18.05 -5.47
N SER A 448 11.12 18.00 -4.92
CA SER A 448 11.36 18.42 -3.54
C SER A 448 11.07 19.91 -3.31
N ALA A 449 11.00 20.73 -4.37
CA ALA A 449 10.58 22.13 -4.27
C ALA A 449 9.06 22.30 -4.13
N ALA A 450 8.27 21.27 -4.47
CA ALA A 450 6.82 21.26 -4.33
C ALA A 450 6.35 20.95 -2.89
N VAL A 451 7.29 20.66 -2.00
CA VAL A 451 7.01 20.40 -0.59
C VAL A 451 7.96 21.18 0.31
N GLN A 452 7.54 21.37 1.55
CA GLN A 452 8.35 21.97 2.61
C GLN A 452 7.99 21.38 3.97
N TRP A 453 8.96 21.39 4.87
CA TRP A 453 8.80 20.93 6.25
C TRP A 453 8.44 22.12 7.14
N ILE A 454 7.32 22.02 7.85
CA ILE A 454 6.84 23.04 8.78
C ILE A 454 7.01 22.52 10.20
N PRO A 455 7.79 23.20 11.06
CA PRO A 455 7.92 22.81 12.46
C PRO A 455 6.56 22.82 13.17
N SER A 456 6.23 21.69 13.81
CA SER A 456 5.07 21.62 14.68
C SER A 456 5.41 22.24 16.03
N ARG A 457 4.42 22.93 16.63
CA ARG A 457 4.53 23.42 17.99
C ARG A 457 3.95 22.36 18.94
N PRO A 458 4.58 22.07 20.08
CA PRO A 458 4.00 21.18 21.08
C PRO A 458 2.55 21.59 21.41
N GLY A 459 1.62 20.64 21.34
CA GLY A 459 0.19 20.85 21.58
C GLY A 459 -0.61 21.46 20.41
N TYR A 460 -0.02 21.64 19.22
CA TYR A 460 -0.73 22.16 18.05
C TYR A 460 -1.11 21.08 17.01
N GLY A 461 -0.74 19.82 17.25
CA GLY A 461 -1.13 18.67 16.41
C GLY A 461 -0.89 18.90 14.92
N ALA A 462 -1.91 18.68 14.10
CA ALA A 462 -1.91 18.85 12.64
C ALA A 462 -1.95 20.31 12.15
N ASN A 463 -1.88 21.32 13.03
CA ASN A 463 -1.94 22.71 12.63
C ASN A 463 -0.64 23.18 11.96
N THR A 464 -0.74 23.45 10.66
CA THR A 464 0.38 23.84 9.80
C THR A 464 0.41 25.34 9.49
N GLY A 465 -0.40 26.18 10.14
CA GLY A 465 -0.39 27.63 9.89
C GLY A 465 -0.86 28.03 8.48
N GLY A 466 -1.84 27.31 7.94
CA GLY A 466 -2.45 27.57 6.62
C GLY A 466 -1.69 26.98 5.43
N PHE A 467 -0.76 26.04 5.67
CA PHE A 467 -0.16 25.23 4.62
C PHE A 467 -0.90 23.89 4.51
N LYS A 468 -1.11 23.37 3.30
CA LYS A 468 -1.80 22.09 3.15
C LYS A 468 -0.85 20.93 3.50
N PRO A 469 -1.13 20.09 4.51
CA PRO A 469 -0.28 18.96 4.84
C PRO A 469 -0.35 17.87 3.77
N VAL A 470 0.73 17.09 3.64
CA VAL A 470 0.79 15.90 2.79
C VAL A 470 0.24 14.73 3.60
N GLU A 471 -0.94 14.25 3.22
CA GLU A 471 -1.50 13.02 3.76
C GLU A 471 -0.73 11.82 3.19
N GLY A 472 -0.32 10.94 4.09
CA GLY A 472 0.31 9.68 3.75
C GLY A 472 -0.62 8.48 3.87
N GLY A 473 -1.75 8.59 4.56
CA GLY A 473 -2.74 7.51 4.57
C GLY A 473 -3.85 7.77 5.57
N ARG A 474 -4.59 6.72 5.91
CA ARG A 474 -5.70 6.77 6.87
C ARG A 474 -5.69 5.55 7.76
N GLU A 475 -6.08 5.73 9.00
CA GLU A 475 -6.40 4.66 9.93
C GLU A 475 -7.63 3.87 9.45
N ARG A 476 -7.88 2.71 10.05
CA ARG A 476 -9.07 1.89 9.74
C ARG A 476 -10.37 2.67 9.90
N ASP A 477 -10.42 3.57 10.88
CA ASP A 477 -11.57 4.44 11.20
C ASP A 477 -11.67 5.68 10.29
N GLY A 478 -10.82 5.81 9.27
CA GLY A 478 -10.84 6.91 8.31
C GLY A 478 -10.12 8.18 8.76
N ARG A 479 -9.56 8.23 9.98
CA ARG A 479 -8.75 9.38 10.43
C ARG A 479 -7.49 9.52 9.57
N ALA A 480 -7.22 10.74 9.12
CA ALA A 480 -6.07 11.04 8.28
C ALA A 480 -4.74 10.91 9.04
N ILE A 481 -3.74 10.42 8.31
CA ILE A 481 -2.36 10.25 8.77
C ILE A 481 -1.48 11.15 7.90
N LEU A 482 -0.78 12.08 8.54
CA LEU A 482 0.09 13.05 7.90
C LEU A 482 1.54 12.56 7.89
N VAL A 483 2.28 12.94 6.85
CA VAL A 483 3.72 12.67 6.77
C VAL A 483 4.48 13.64 7.67
N VAL A 484 5.23 13.11 8.62
CA VAL A 484 6.07 13.90 9.53
C VAL A 484 7.50 13.39 9.54
N ARG A 485 8.40 14.15 10.16
CA ARG A 485 9.73 13.67 10.55
C ARG A 485 10.13 14.25 11.90
N ALA A 486 10.91 13.50 12.66
CA ALA A 486 11.47 13.95 13.92
C ALA A 486 12.99 13.80 13.94
N GLU A 487 13.67 14.75 14.58
CA GLU A 487 15.11 14.65 14.81
C GLU A 487 15.36 13.89 16.12
N LEU A 488 16.17 12.83 16.03
CA LEU A 488 16.65 12.05 17.15
C LEU A 488 18.14 12.35 17.33
N GLU A 489 18.53 12.77 18.53
CA GLU A 489 19.84 13.37 18.83
C GLU A 489 21.04 12.67 18.18
N SER A 490 21.09 11.34 18.25
CA SER A 490 22.20 10.53 17.72
C SER A 490 21.85 9.68 16.50
N GLN A 491 20.57 9.61 16.11
CA GLN A 491 20.07 8.68 15.09
C GLN A 491 19.69 9.38 13.78
N GLY A 492 19.56 10.71 13.79
CA GLY A 492 19.31 11.51 12.60
C GLY A 492 17.90 12.03 12.50
N VAL A 493 17.37 12.13 11.28
CA VAL A 493 16.04 12.69 11.02
C VAL A 493 15.17 11.59 10.43
N ILE A 494 14.19 11.11 11.21
CA ILE A 494 13.43 9.90 10.91
C ILE A 494 12.02 10.27 10.44
N PRO A 495 11.61 9.89 9.21
CA PRO A 495 10.23 10.03 8.77
C PRO A 495 9.28 9.12 9.55
N GLY A 496 8.05 9.58 9.77
CA GLY A 496 7.02 8.84 10.49
C GLY A 496 5.63 9.38 10.21
N LYS A 497 4.74 9.20 11.20
CA LYS A 497 3.32 9.50 11.08
C LYS A 497 2.81 10.42 12.19
N LEU A 498 1.81 11.22 11.85
CA LEU A 498 0.98 11.97 12.80
C LEU A 498 -0.48 11.71 12.45
N ILE A 499 -1.25 11.14 13.36
CA ILE A 499 -2.71 11.06 13.20
C ILE A 499 -3.24 12.47 13.48
N VAL A 500 -4.19 12.96 12.68
CA VAL A 500 -4.65 14.36 12.78
C VAL A 500 -5.22 14.77 14.15
N THR A 501 -5.66 13.80 14.95
CA THR A 501 -6.16 13.99 16.32
C THR A 501 -5.07 14.00 17.38
N ASP A 502 -3.84 13.64 17.03
CA ASP A 502 -2.75 13.45 17.99
C ASP A 502 -1.89 14.71 18.10
N GLU A 503 -1.22 14.85 19.24
CA GLU A 503 -0.30 15.96 19.52
C GLU A 503 1.18 15.56 19.38
N HIS A 504 1.45 14.31 19.00
CA HIS A 504 2.77 13.73 18.91
C HIS A 504 2.95 12.93 17.61
N ALA A 505 4.19 12.91 17.12
CA ALA A 505 4.57 12.06 16.00
C ALA A 505 4.97 10.66 16.50
N ASN A 506 4.74 9.64 15.68
CA ASN A 506 5.20 8.28 15.91
C ASN A 506 6.17 7.89 14.78
N ILE A 507 7.37 7.42 15.15
CA ILE A 507 8.43 7.03 14.22
C ILE A 507 8.90 5.60 14.53
N ALA A 508 9.24 4.86 13.48
CA ALA A 508 9.78 3.51 13.61
C ALA A 508 11.30 3.60 13.83
N GLN A 509 11.80 3.06 14.95
CA GLN A 509 13.23 3.05 15.26
C GLN A 509 13.61 1.85 16.14
N ASP A 510 14.68 1.15 15.76
CA ASP A 510 15.29 0.03 16.51
C ASP A 510 14.27 -1.04 16.94
N GLY A 511 13.35 -1.40 16.04
CA GLY A 511 12.33 -2.41 16.31
C GLY A 511 11.11 -1.88 17.09
N ARG A 512 11.06 -0.58 17.40
CA ARG A 512 10.05 0.03 18.27
C ARG A 512 9.33 1.19 17.60
N ASP A 513 8.14 1.45 18.13
CA ASP A 513 7.40 2.69 17.93
C ASP A 513 7.88 3.73 18.95
N VAL A 514 8.43 4.84 18.47
CA VAL A 514 8.98 5.92 19.29
C VAL A 514 8.15 7.18 19.09
N THR A 515 7.63 7.71 20.20
CA THR A 515 6.89 8.96 20.22
C THR A 515 7.83 10.16 20.25
N ALA A 516 7.60 11.14 19.38
CA ALA A 516 8.33 12.40 19.31
C ALA A 516 7.40 13.60 19.50
N SER A 517 7.73 14.45 20.48
CA SER A 517 7.00 15.70 20.77
C SER A 517 7.49 16.90 19.94
N SER A 518 8.69 16.81 19.36
CA SER A 518 9.26 17.79 18.44
C SER A 518 9.41 17.15 17.07
N PHE A 519 8.64 17.64 16.11
CA PHE A 519 8.59 17.10 14.75
C PHE A 519 8.24 18.21 13.74
N GLU A 520 8.45 17.90 12.47
CA GLU A 520 8.04 18.74 11.35
C GLU A 520 7.00 18.00 10.51
N ILE A 521 5.98 18.72 10.03
CA ILE A 521 4.93 18.20 9.15
C ILE A 521 5.32 18.54 7.71
N LEU A 522 5.23 17.55 6.82
CA LEU A 522 5.41 17.77 5.40
C LEU A 522 4.17 18.47 4.83
N THR A 523 4.37 19.58 4.13
CA THR A 523 3.30 20.35 3.50
C THR A 523 3.61 20.62 2.05
N TYR A 524 2.57 20.86 1.24
CA TYR A 524 2.75 21.39 -0.11
C TYR A 524 3.29 22.82 -0.05
N SER A 525 4.27 23.13 -0.90
CA SER A 525 4.76 24.50 -1.09
C SER A 525 3.65 25.37 -1.68
N LYS A 526 3.58 26.64 -1.26
CA LYS A 526 2.71 27.62 -1.93
C LYS A 526 3.26 27.85 -3.35
N ALA A 527 2.37 27.74 -4.34
CA ALA A 527 2.69 27.97 -5.75
C ALA A 527 3.06 29.43 -6.02
#